data_AF-A0A948N4P9-F1
#
_entry.id   AF-A0A948N4P9-F1
#
_cell.length_a   1.000
_cell.length_b   1.000
_cell.length_c   1.000
_cell.angle_alpha   90.00
_cell.angle_beta   90.00
_cell.angle_gamma   90.00
#
_symmetry.space_group_name_H-M   'P 1'
#
loop_
_entity.id
_entity.type
_entity.pdbx_description
1 polymer ?
#
loop_
_entity_poly.entity_id
_entity_poly.type
_entity_poly.pdbx_seq_one_letter_code
_entity_poly.pdbx_strand_id
1 'polypeptide(L)' 'SFGAHADEADASQFATQFETNRTRAEVQAEAATVAQTRSIEPAGSRVVTYKSTADRAAVRAQAAEALRTGQIPSGEIGSM' A
#
# COMPACT_ATOMS: atom_id res chain seq x y z
N SER A 1 24.36 27.59 34.12
CA SER A 1 23.70 28.16 35.30
C SER A 1 22.35 28.69 34.84
N PHE A 2 21.29 27.88 34.96
CA PHE A 2 20.32 27.90 36.07
C PHE A 2 19.44 29.15 36.01
N GLY A 3 18.16 28.99 35.65
CA GLY A 3 17.23 30.12 35.70
C GLY A 3 16.01 30.02 34.80
N ALA A 4 15.24 28.93 34.90
CA ALA A 4 13.80 28.98 34.71
C ALA A 4 13.22 27.74 35.41
N HIS A 5 13.15 27.82 36.74
CA HIS A 5 12.12 27.10 37.45
C HIS A 5 10.79 27.61 36.89
N ALA A 6 10.20 26.87 35.94
CA ALA A 6 8.75 26.77 35.86
C ALA A 6 8.38 25.93 37.07
N ASP A 7 8.36 26.53 38.26
CA ASP A 7 7.15 27.12 38.82
C ASP A 7 6.03 26.09 38.73
N GLU A 8 5.74 25.56 39.90
CA GLU A 8 4.88 24.44 40.25
C GLU A 8 3.41 24.83 40.00
N ALA A 9 3.11 25.27 38.77
CA ALA A 9 1.79 25.59 38.30
C ALA A 9 1.01 24.28 38.12
N ASP A 10 0.57 23.74 39.25
CA ASP A 10 -0.80 23.26 39.41
C ASP A 10 -1.29 22.27 38.34
N ALA A 11 -0.41 21.38 37.88
CA ALA A 11 -0.79 20.27 37.00
C ALA A 11 -1.83 19.34 37.66
N SER A 12 -2.05 19.51 38.98
CA SER A 12 -3.09 18.86 39.78
C SER A 12 -4.50 19.39 39.51
N GLN A 13 -4.68 20.64 39.08
CA GLN A 13 -6.02 21.24 38.89
C GLN A 13 -6.54 21.22 37.46
N PHE A 14 -5.66 21.05 36.49
CA PHE A 14 -6.04 20.76 35.10
C PHE A 14 -5.87 19.28 34.77
N ALA A 15 -6.14 18.38 35.73
CA ALA A 15 -6.42 17.00 35.40
C ALA A 15 -7.60 17.04 34.41
N THR A 16 -7.33 16.77 33.14
CA THR A 16 -8.36 16.56 32.12
C THR A 16 -9.15 15.33 32.56
N GLN A 17 -10.22 15.57 33.32
CA GLN A 17 -11.16 14.55 33.73
C GLN A 17 -11.91 14.14 32.47
N PHE A 18 -11.43 13.10 31.81
CA PHE A 18 -12.14 12.48 30.70
C PHE A 18 -13.29 11.66 31.28
N GLU A 19 -14.47 12.29 31.46
CA GLU A 19 -15.72 11.55 31.63
C GLU A 19 -15.98 10.77 30.34
N THR A 20 -15.53 9.53 30.34
CA THR A 20 -15.76 8.58 29.26
C THR A 20 -16.54 7.42 29.85
N ASN A 21 -17.58 6.97 29.16
CA ASN A 21 -18.36 5.79 29.56
C ASN A 21 -17.58 4.48 29.40
N ARG A 22 -16.28 4.56 29.12
CA ARG A 22 -15.41 3.46 28.75
C ARG A 22 -14.13 3.50 29.56
N THR A 23 -13.75 2.35 30.09
CA THR A 23 -12.53 2.17 30.85
C THR A 23 -11.29 2.25 29.96
N ARG A 24 -10.14 2.60 30.56
CA ARG A 24 -8.84 2.61 29.88
C ARG A 24 -8.50 1.25 29.25
N ALA A 25 -8.90 0.16 29.89
CA ALA A 25 -8.68 -1.20 29.39
C ALA A 25 -9.41 -1.44 28.07
N GLU A 26 -10.66 -0.98 27.94
CA GLU A 26 -11.44 -1.12 26.71
C GLU A 26 -10.85 -0.31 25.54
N VAL A 27 -10.35 0.90 25.81
CA VAL A 27 -9.65 1.71 24.80
C VAL A 27 -8.38 1.03 24.31
N GLN A 28 -7.61 0.41 25.21
CA GLN A 28 -6.40 -0.32 24.83
C GLN A 28 -6.71 -1.57 24.01
N ALA A 29 -7.76 -2.33 24.38
CA ALA A 29 -8.19 -3.51 23.64
C ALA A 29 -8.66 -3.15 22.22
N GLU A 30 -9.40 -2.06 22.05
CA GLU A 30 -9.81 -1.58 20.73
C GLU A 30 -8.60 -1.12 19.90
N ALA A 31 -7.69 -0.34 20.48
CA ALA A 31 -6.49 0.12 19.79
C ALA A 31 -5.62 -1.05 19.31
N ALA A 32 -5.46 -2.10 20.13
CA ALA A 32 -4.76 -3.31 19.74
C ALA A 32 -5.44 -4.03 18.56
N THR A 33 -6.78 -4.09 18.58
CA THR A 33 -7.58 -4.70 17.50
C THR A 33 -7.44 -3.93 16.19
N VAL A 34 -7.51 -2.59 16.24
CA VAL A 34 -7.34 -1.73 15.06
C VAL A 34 -5.93 -1.84 14.49
N ALA A 35 -4.90 -1.83 15.35
CA ALA A 35 -3.51 -1.99 14.91
C ALA A 35 -3.26 -3.35 14.25
N GLN A 36 -3.92 -4.41 14.72
CA GLN A 36 -3.79 -5.75 14.15
C GLN A 36 -4.52 -5.91 12.81
N THR A 37 -5.66 -5.23 12.64
CA THR A 37 -6.57 -5.49 11.51
C THR A 37 -6.50 -4.44 10.41
N ARG A 38 -5.88 -3.28 10.66
CA ARG A 38 -5.77 -2.22 9.67
C ARG A 38 -4.75 -2.58 8.59
N SER A 39 -5.21 -2.64 7.34
CA SER A 39 -4.32 -2.66 6.19
C SER A 39 -3.57 -1.33 6.07
N ILE A 40 -2.23 -1.38 6.19
CA ILE A 40 -1.34 -0.24 5.94
C ILE A 40 -0.98 -0.08 4.46
N GLU A 41 -1.30 -1.09 3.63
CA GLU A 41 -1.02 -1.04 2.20
C GLU A 41 -2.05 -0.14 1.51
N PRO A 42 -1.63 0.91 0.77
CA PRO A 42 -2.53 1.70 -0.05
C PRO A 42 -3.27 0.80 -1.04
N ALA A 43 -4.57 1.04 -1.21
CA ALA A 43 -5.34 0.36 -2.24
C ALA A 43 -4.66 0.54 -3.61
N GLY A 44 -4.36 -0.57 -4.28
CA GLY A 44 -3.64 -0.56 -5.56
C GLY A 44 -2.10 -0.53 -5.47
N SER A 45 -1.49 -0.57 -4.28
CA SER A 45 -0.03 -0.63 -4.12
C SER A 45 0.58 -1.95 -4.59
N ARG A 46 -0.22 -3.00 -4.77
CA ARG A 46 0.24 -4.28 -5.27
C ARG A 46 0.34 -4.21 -6.79
N VAL A 47 1.56 -4.11 -7.31
CA VAL A 47 1.83 -4.24 -8.74
C VAL A 47 1.40 -5.64 -9.18
N VAL A 48 0.37 -5.73 -10.02
CA VAL A 48 -0.04 -6.99 -10.64
C VAL A 48 1.03 -7.38 -11.66
N THR A 49 1.88 -8.34 -11.29
CA THR A 49 2.87 -8.89 -12.21
C THR A 49 2.20 -9.92 -13.12
N TYR A 50 2.03 -9.60 -14.40
CA TYR A 50 1.60 -10.59 -15.38
C TYR A 50 2.80 -11.40 -15.87
N LYS A 51 2.82 -12.70 -15.55
CA LYS A 51 3.82 -13.64 -16.07
C LYS A 51 3.19 -14.38 -17.25
N SER A 52 3.74 -14.17 -18.45
CA SER A 52 3.37 -15.00 -19.60
C SER A 52 3.68 -16.47 -19.30
N THR A 53 2.71 -17.35 -19.55
CA THR A 53 2.88 -18.81 -19.47
C THR A 53 3.28 -19.41 -20.82
N ALA A 54 3.42 -18.59 -21.87
CA ALA A 54 3.77 -19.06 -23.20
C ALA A 54 5.23 -19.52 -23.26
N ASP A 55 5.45 -20.69 -23.86
CA ASP A 55 6.79 -21.19 -24.14
C ASP A 55 7.49 -20.35 -25.21
N ARG A 56 8.76 -20.00 -24.98
CA ARG A 56 9.50 -19.11 -25.90
C ARG A 56 9.82 -19.79 -27.23
N ALA A 57 10.04 -21.09 -27.26
CA ALA A 57 10.30 -21.80 -28.50
C ALA A 57 9.02 -21.87 -29.35
N ALA A 58 7.87 -22.13 -28.71
CA ALA A 58 6.56 -22.10 -29.36
C ALA A 58 6.25 -20.73 -29.98
N VAL A 59 6.46 -19.63 -29.25
CA VAL A 59 6.25 -18.27 -29.76
C VAL A 59 7.14 -17.97 -30.97
N ARG A 60 8.40 -18.40 -30.95
CA ARG A 60 9.32 -18.21 -32.08
C ARG A 60 8.91 -19.03 -33.30
N ALA A 61 8.46 -20.27 -33.10
CA ALA A 61 7.97 -21.11 -34.19
C ALA A 61 6.74 -20.50 -34.85
N GLN A 62 5.79 -20.04 -34.05
CA GLN A 62 4.59 -19.34 -34.53
C GLN A 62 4.95 -18.05 -35.29
N ALA A 63 5.91 -17.27 -34.79
CA ALA A 63 6.37 -16.06 -35.48
C ALA A 63 7.00 -16.38 -36.85
N ALA A 64 7.81 -17.45 -36.94
CA ALA A 64 8.41 -17.88 -38.20
C ALA A 64 7.36 -18.37 -39.22
N GLU A 65 6.32 -19.03 -38.74
CA GLU A 65 5.19 -19.43 -39.58
C GLU A 65 4.39 -18.22 -40.07
N ALA A 66 4.06 -17.29 -39.17
CA ALA A 66 3.36 -16.06 -39.51
C ALA A 66 4.10 -15.22 -40.55
N LEU A 67 5.44 -15.16 -40.49
CA LEU A 67 6.28 -14.55 -41.53
C LEU A 67 6.11 -15.26 -42.87
N ARG A 68 6.17 -16.60 -42.90
CA ARG A 68 6.05 -17.40 -44.12
C ARG A 68 4.66 -17.27 -44.77
N THR A 69 3.62 -17.16 -43.96
CA THR A 69 2.23 -17.02 -44.42
C THR A 69 1.82 -15.57 -44.69
N GLY A 70 2.75 -14.61 -44.59
CA GLY A 70 2.47 -13.19 -44.84
C GLY A 70 1.51 -12.54 -43.83
N GLN A 71 1.40 -13.10 -42.63
CA GLN A 71 0.52 -12.60 -41.56
C GLN A 71 1.16 -11.44 -40.78
N ILE A 72 2.47 -11.23 -40.93
CA ILE A 72 3.19 -10.13 -40.31
C ILE A 72 3.35 -9.01 -41.34
N PRO A 73 2.71 -7.85 -41.14
CA PRO A 73 2.92 -6.69 -42.01
C PRO A 73 4.38 -6.23 -41.96
N SER A 74 4.94 -5.87 -43.12
CA SER A 74 6.32 -5.39 -43.27
C SER A 74 6.35 -3.96 -43.80
N GLY A 75 7.15 -3.08 -43.20
CA GLY A 75 7.28 -1.66 -43.56
C GLY A 75 6.90 -0.72 -42.41
N GLU A 76 7.01 0.59 -42.64
CA GLU A 76 6.44 1.58 -41.73
C GLU A 76 4.91 1.48 -41.81
N ILE A 77 4.28 0.89 -40.78
CA ILE A 77 2.85 1.12 -40.55
C ILE A 77 2.76 2.54 -40.00
N GLY A 78 2.86 3.51 -40.90
CA GLY A 78 2.43 4.87 -40.62
C GLY A 78 0.97 4.78 -40.18
N SER A 79 0.74 5.09 -38.91
CA SER A 79 -0.61 5.29 -38.39
C SER A 79 -1.33 6.30 -39.31
N MET A 80 -2.30 5.83 -40.08
CA MET A 80 -3.41 6.66 -40.57
C MET A 80 -4.60 6.45 -39.65
#